data_AF-Q0AF36-F1
#
_entry.id   AF-Q0AF36-F1
#
_cell.length_a   1.000
_cell.length_b   1.000
_cell.length_c   1.000
_cell.angle_alpha   90.00
_cell.angle_beta   90.00
_cell.angle_gamma   90.00
#
_symmetry.space_group_name_H-M   'P 1'
#
loop_
_entity.id
_entity.type
_entity.pdbx_description
1 polymer ?
#
loop_
_entity_poly.entity_id
_entity_poly.type
_entity_poly.pdbx_seq_one_letter_code
_entity_poly.pdbx_strand_id
1 'polypeptide(L)'
;MRGYWAECRYIALAVPGIQTKEYMSDLLKKEEPVLPSLPTTILPAIAELTASLGIPREVLASAEEIEYAWRDLPRELREIPPELRGELMARMCVAVSTGLFDGAMNYAWNAAVLQLRQKIRNFGLPVVARTAQNR
;
A
#
# COMPACT_ATOMS: atom_id res chain seq x y z
N MET A 1 8.81 -38.28 19.96
CA MET A 1 8.74 -36.97 19.26
C MET A 1 8.19 -35.87 20.18
N ARG A 2 8.92 -35.48 21.23
CA ARG A 2 8.64 -34.33 22.12
C ARG A 2 9.96 -33.71 22.63
N GLY A 3 10.99 -33.71 21.79
CA GLY A 3 12.37 -33.34 22.20
C GLY A 3 12.92 -32.07 21.55
N TYR A 4 12.45 -31.70 20.35
CA TYR A 4 13.09 -30.63 19.55
C TYR A 4 12.50 -29.23 19.73
N TRP A 5 11.42 -29.07 20.51
CA TRP A 5 10.78 -27.77 20.74
C TRP A 5 11.25 -27.06 22.03
N ALA A 6 12.00 -27.76 22.89
CA ALA A 6 12.47 -27.20 24.16
C ALA A 6 13.75 -26.35 24.00
N GLU A 7 14.63 -26.69 23.05
CA GLU A 7 15.89 -25.97 22.82
C GLU A 7 15.70 -24.60 22.17
N CYS A 8 14.71 -24.43 21.28
CA CYS A 8 14.43 -23.12 20.69
C CYS A 8 13.92 -22.09 21.71
N ARG A 9 13.33 -22.54 22.83
CA ARG A 9 12.85 -21.64 23.89
C ARG A 9 13.98 -21.16 24.80
N TYR A 10 15.05 -21.94 24.95
CA TYR A 10 16.22 -21.55 25.74
C TYR A 10 17.08 -20.49 25.04
N ILE A 11 17.17 -20.51 23.71
CA ILE A 11 17.90 -19.47 22.95
C ILE A 11 17.21 -18.10 23.05
N ALA A 12 15.88 -18.06 23.11
CA ALA A 12 15.12 -16.80 23.26
C ALA A 12 15.20 -16.19 24.67
N LEU A 13 15.57 -16.97 25.70
CA LEU A 13 15.69 -16.50 27.09
C LEU A 13 17.10 -16.06 27.48
N ALA A 14 18.11 -16.28 26.61
CA ALA A 14 19.51 -15.95 26.90
C ALA A 14 19.94 -14.54 26.43
N VAL A 15 19.01 -13.73 25.90
CA VAL A 15 19.28 -12.32 25.58
C VAL A 15 18.61 -11.44 26.64
N PRO A 16 19.38 -10.83 27.56
CA PRO A 16 18.80 -9.94 28.54
C PRO A 16 18.31 -8.67 27.83
N GLY A 17 16.99 -8.44 27.85
CA GLY A 17 16.41 -7.15 27.45
C GLY A 17 15.26 -7.16 26.43
N ILE A 18 14.63 -8.30 26.11
CA ILE A 18 13.51 -8.30 25.14
C ILE A 18 12.18 -8.69 25.78
N GLN A 19 11.47 -7.69 26.31
CA GLN A 19 10.02 -7.73 26.57
C GLN A 19 9.26 -7.87 25.23
N THR A 20 9.13 -9.10 24.71
CA THR A 20 8.62 -9.33 23.34
C THR A 20 7.10 -9.35 23.19
N LYS A 21 6.31 -9.55 24.25
CA LYS A 21 4.85 -9.76 24.08
C LYS A 21 4.00 -8.50 24.11
N GLU A 22 4.42 -7.47 24.82
CA GLU A 22 3.64 -6.23 25.01
C GLU A 22 4.09 -5.13 24.03
N TYR A 23 5.38 -5.12 23.65
CA TYR A 23 5.95 -4.18 22.67
C TYR A 23 5.54 -4.43 21.21
N MET A 24 5.23 -5.67 20.83
CA MET A 24 4.85 -5.99 19.45
C MET A 24 3.43 -5.54 19.07
N SER A 25 2.56 -5.35 20.08
CA SER A 25 1.20 -4.82 19.92
C SER A 25 1.16 -3.29 19.80
N ASP A 26 2.08 -2.58 20.46
CA ASP A 26 2.17 -1.11 20.39
C ASP A 26 2.93 -0.60 19.15
N LEU A 27 3.75 -1.42 18.50
CA LEU A 27 4.53 -1.07 17.30
C LEU A 27 3.71 -1.06 15.98
N LEU A 28 2.43 -1.40 16.01
CA LEU A 28 1.54 -1.41 14.84
C LEU A 28 0.30 -0.52 15.06
N LYS A 29 0.48 0.67 15.65
CA LYS A 29 -0.51 1.75 15.41
C LYS A 29 -0.39 2.18 13.96
N LYS A 30 -1.10 1.47 13.08
CA LYS A 30 -1.27 1.87 11.68
C LYS A 30 -2.08 3.16 11.67
N GLU A 31 -1.39 4.29 11.58
CA GLU A 31 -2.03 5.59 11.42
C GLU A 31 -2.87 5.57 10.14
N GLU A 32 -4.15 5.89 10.30
CA GLU A 32 -5.07 6.07 9.21
C GLU A 32 -4.73 7.41 8.53
N PRO A 33 -4.32 7.39 7.25
CA PRO A 33 -3.99 8.62 6.56
C PRO A 33 -5.24 9.48 6.43
N VAL A 34 -5.19 10.70 6.97
CA VAL A 34 -6.27 11.67 6.86
C VAL A 34 -6.26 12.23 5.44
N LEU A 35 -7.14 11.73 4.59
CA LEU A 35 -7.43 12.34 3.30
C LEU A 35 -8.44 13.49 3.49
N PRO A 36 -8.29 14.61 2.78
CA PRO A 36 -9.31 15.66 2.78
C PRO A 36 -10.62 15.11 2.20
N SER A 37 -11.75 15.74 2.52
CA SER A 37 -12.98 15.49 1.77
C SER A 37 -12.78 15.85 0.29
N LEU A 38 -13.48 15.14 -0.61
CA LEU A 38 -13.50 15.52 -2.02
C LEU A 38 -14.00 16.97 -2.14
N PRO A 39 -13.24 17.86 -2.79
CA PRO A 39 -13.73 19.19 -3.11
C PRO A 39 -15.02 19.09 -3.93
N THR A 40 -16.04 19.86 -3.54
CA THR A 40 -17.34 19.91 -4.21
C THR A 40 -17.26 20.34 -5.67
N THR A 41 -16.13 20.91 -6.09
CA THR A 41 -15.84 21.37 -7.44
C THR A 41 -15.29 20.30 -8.38
N ILE A 42 -14.79 19.16 -7.88
CA ILE A 42 -14.16 18.14 -8.73
C ILE A 42 -15.20 17.49 -9.66
N LEU A 43 -16.33 17.05 -9.12
CA LEU A 43 -17.36 16.37 -9.92
C LEU A 43 -17.94 17.26 -11.03
N PRO A 44 -18.30 18.54 -10.77
CA PRO A 44 -18.65 19.49 -11.81
C PRO A 44 -17.55 19.71 -12.85
N ALA A 45 -16.30 19.89 -12.41
CA ALA A 45 -15.17 20.15 -13.32
C ALA A 45 -14.91 18.98 -14.27
N ILE A 46 -15.10 17.74 -13.81
CA ILE A 46 -15.00 16.56 -14.67
C ILE A 46 -16.09 16.57 -15.75
N ALA A 47 -17.33 16.91 -15.39
CA ALA A 47 -18.43 16.98 -16.34
C ALA A 47 -18.19 18.08 -17.40
N GLU A 48 -17.71 19.25 -17.00
CA GLU A 48 -17.32 20.33 -17.91
C GLU A 48 -16.19 19.90 -18.85
N LEU A 49 -15.18 19.19 -18.32
CA LEU A 49 -14.06 18.68 -19.11
C LEU A 49 -14.55 17.67 -20.16
N THR A 50 -15.33 16.66 -19.77
CA THR A 50 -15.84 15.65 -20.71
C THR A 50 -16.73 16.30 -21.77
N ALA A 51 -17.57 17.27 -21.38
CA ALA A 51 -18.38 18.03 -22.31
C ALA A 51 -17.55 18.83 -23.31
N SER A 52 -16.47 19.49 -22.85
CA SER A 52 -15.57 20.26 -23.73
C SER A 52 -14.85 19.38 -24.76
N LEU A 53 -14.63 18.11 -24.43
CA LEU A 53 -14.01 17.11 -25.30
C LEU A 53 -15.02 16.40 -26.21
N GLY A 54 -16.33 16.65 -26.03
CA GLY A 54 -17.41 15.93 -26.73
C GLY A 54 -17.52 14.46 -26.33
N ILE A 55 -17.04 14.10 -25.13
CA ILE A 55 -17.00 12.73 -24.62
C ILE A 55 -18.10 12.56 -23.56
N PRO A 56 -18.83 11.42 -23.56
CA PRO A 56 -19.82 11.12 -22.52
C PRO A 56 -19.17 11.04 -21.12
N ARG A 57 -19.85 11.53 -20.08
CA ARG A 57 -19.34 11.51 -18.69
C ARG A 57 -19.19 10.08 -18.17
N GLU A 58 -19.93 9.15 -18.73
CA GLU A 58 -20.01 7.73 -18.39
C GLU A 58 -18.73 6.97 -18.72
N VAL A 59 -17.79 7.59 -19.46
CA VAL A 59 -16.44 7.05 -19.68
C VAL A 59 -15.63 6.98 -18.38
N LEU A 60 -15.95 7.84 -17.40
CA LEU A 60 -15.38 7.84 -16.06
C LEU A 60 -16.38 7.29 -15.06
N ALA A 61 -15.89 6.81 -13.91
CA ALA A 61 -16.75 6.34 -12.82
C ALA A 61 -17.78 7.39 -12.40
N SER A 62 -18.98 6.95 -12.04
CA SER A 62 -20.06 7.82 -11.56
C SER A 62 -19.67 8.58 -10.29
N ALA A 63 -20.39 9.67 -9.98
CA ALA A 63 -20.16 10.44 -8.77
C ALA A 63 -20.23 9.57 -7.49
N GLU A 64 -21.23 8.69 -7.43
CA GLU A 64 -21.43 7.76 -6.31
C GLU A 64 -20.26 6.78 -6.16
N GLU A 65 -19.78 6.20 -7.27
CA GLU A 65 -18.60 5.32 -7.25
C GLU A 65 -17.33 6.05 -6.80
N ILE A 66 -17.14 7.29 -7.23
CA ILE A 66 -16.01 8.14 -6.81
C ILE A 66 -16.08 8.42 -5.31
N GLU A 67 -17.25 8.79 -4.80
CA GLU A 67 -17.45 9.07 -3.37
C GLU A 67 -17.22 7.83 -2.51
N TYR A 68 -17.73 6.67 -2.94
CA TYR A 68 -17.49 5.40 -2.25
C TYR A 68 -16.02 5.01 -2.27
N ALA A 69 -15.36 5.07 -3.42
CA ALA A 69 -13.94 4.76 -3.53
C ALA A 69 -13.10 5.70 -2.66
N TRP A 70 -13.39 7.01 -2.66
CA TRP A 70 -12.66 7.98 -1.85
C TRP A 70 -12.86 7.80 -0.35
N ARG A 71 -14.08 7.49 0.08
CA ARG A 71 -14.39 7.22 1.50
C ARG A 71 -13.64 5.99 2.02
N ASP A 72 -13.51 4.96 1.21
CA ASP A 72 -12.91 3.69 1.62
C ASP A 72 -11.37 3.70 1.46
N LEU A 73 -10.82 4.61 0.64
CA LEU A 73 -9.39 4.71 0.33
C LEU A 73 -8.46 4.88 1.56
N PRO A 74 -8.77 5.69 2.59
CA PRO A 74 -7.95 5.80 3.80
C PRO A 74 -7.68 4.44 4.47
N ARG A 75 -8.70 3.58 4.49
CA ARG A 75 -8.63 2.24 5.07
C ARG A 75 -7.63 1.36 4.33
N GLU A 76 -7.61 1.46 2.99
CA GLU A 76 -6.69 0.69 2.15
C GLU A 76 -5.26 1.23 2.26
N LEU A 77 -5.09 2.56 2.28
CA LEU A 77 -3.78 3.19 2.46
C LEU A 77 -3.15 2.89 3.82
N ARG A 78 -3.97 2.65 4.85
CA ARG A 78 -3.51 2.24 6.20
C ARG A 78 -2.71 0.93 6.18
N GLU A 79 -2.99 0.05 5.24
CA GLU A 79 -2.25 -1.22 5.08
C GLU A 79 -0.88 -1.03 4.43
N ILE A 80 -0.64 0.12 3.81
CA ILE A 80 0.62 0.47 3.17
C ILE A 80 1.48 1.24 4.19
N PRO A 81 2.71 0.78 4.49
CA PRO A 81 3.64 1.51 5.34
C PRO A 81 3.88 2.95 4.83
N PRO A 82 3.96 3.97 5.71
CA PRO A 82 4.11 5.37 5.31
C PRO A 82 5.30 5.61 4.36
N GLU A 83 6.39 4.86 4.55
CA GLU A 83 7.63 4.97 3.76
C GLU A 83 7.43 4.53 2.30
N LEU A 84 6.37 3.76 2.03
CA LEU A 84 6.00 3.27 0.70
C LEU A 84 4.88 4.10 0.05
N ARG A 85 4.30 5.07 0.76
CA ARG A 85 3.26 5.99 0.24
C ARG A 85 3.88 7.14 -0.57
N GLY A 86 4.77 6.80 -1.50
CA GLY A 86 5.49 7.76 -2.33
C GLY A 86 4.65 8.33 -3.47
N GLU A 87 5.34 8.90 -4.47
CA GLU A 87 4.74 9.63 -5.59
C GLU A 87 3.64 8.85 -6.34
N LEU A 88 3.85 7.55 -6.60
CA LEU A 88 2.86 6.72 -7.29
C LEU A 88 1.55 6.60 -6.49
N MET A 89 1.64 6.57 -5.16
CA MET A 89 0.46 6.50 -4.30
C MET A 89 -0.30 7.82 -4.31
N ALA A 90 0.41 8.96 -4.35
CA ALA A 90 -0.23 10.27 -4.53
C ALA A 90 -0.95 10.39 -5.88
N ARG A 91 -0.31 9.95 -6.98
CA ARG A 91 -0.94 9.91 -8.31
C ARG A 91 -2.16 8.98 -8.34
N MET A 92 -2.09 7.84 -7.66
CA MET A 92 -3.23 6.94 -7.47
C MET A 92 -4.38 7.64 -6.75
N CYS A 93 -4.14 8.32 -5.63
CA CYS A 93 -5.19 9.06 -4.92
C CYS A 93 -5.87 10.09 -5.83
N VAL A 94 -5.10 10.88 -6.61
CA VAL A 94 -5.67 11.85 -7.56
C VAL A 94 -6.47 11.17 -8.67
N ALA A 95 -6.03 10.00 -9.15
CA ALA A 95 -6.80 9.24 -10.12
C ALA A 95 -8.11 8.70 -9.53
N VAL A 96 -8.12 8.27 -8.26
CA VAL A 96 -9.34 7.85 -7.56
C VAL A 96 -10.31 9.02 -7.37
N SER A 97 -9.83 10.20 -6.97
CA SER A 97 -10.71 11.37 -6.77
C SER A 97 -11.40 11.85 -8.05
N THR A 98 -10.86 11.48 -9.21
CA THR A 98 -11.39 11.85 -10.53
C THR A 98 -12.13 10.73 -11.24
N GLY A 99 -12.22 9.54 -10.64
CA GLY A 99 -12.87 8.38 -11.25
C GLY A 99 -12.07 7.71 -12.36
N LEU A 100 -10.77 8.01 -12.49
CA LEU A 100 -9.86 7.38 -13.44
C LEU A 100 -9.26 6.11 -12.83
N PHE A 101 -10.11 5.11 -12.57
CA PHE A 101 -9.70 3.90 -11.84
C PHE A 101 -8.67 3.04 -12.56
N ASP A 102 -8.67 3.02 -13.88
CA ASP A 102 -7.62 2.36 -14.67
C ASP A 102 -6.24 2.96 -14.39
N GLY A 103 -6.15 4.29 -14.38
CA GLY A 103 -4.94 5.02 -14.01
C GLY A 103 -4.54 4.75 -12.56
N ALA A 104 -5.50 4.73 -11.63
CA ALA A 104 -5.24 4.40 -10.23
C ALA A 104 -4.61 2.99 -10.09
N MET A 105 -5.20 1.98 -10.73
CA MET A 105 -4.67 0.61 -10.72
C MET A 105 -3.26 0.53 -11.33
N ASN A 106 -3.01 1.26 -12.41
CA ASN A 106 -1.68 1.31 -13.02
C ASN A 106 -0.62 1.88 -12.06
N TYR A 107 -0.93 2.97 -11.36
CA TYR A 107 -0.01 3.54 -10.37
C TYR A 107 0.22 2.61 -9.18
N ALA A 108 -0.83 1.97 -8.66
CA ALA A 108 -0.75 0.99 -7.59
C ALA A 108 0.13 -0.21 -7.99
N TRP A 109 -0.08 -0.75 -9.19
CA TRP A 109 0.69 -1.85 -9.74
C TRP A 109 2.16 -1.49 -9.91
N ASN A 110 2.46 -0.31 -10.47
CA ASN A 110 3.83 0.15 -10.62
C ASN A 110 4.54 0.27 -9.27
N ALA A 111 3.86 0.79 -8.24
CA ALA A 111 4.41 0.86 -6.89
C ALA A 111 4.72 -0.53 -6.32
N ALA A 112 3.80 -1.49 -6.52
CA ALA A 112 3.99 -2.87 -6.09
C ALA A 112 5.19 -3.54 -6.78
N VAL A 113 5.32 -3.39 -8.11
CA VAL A 113 6.41 -3.97 -8.90
C VAL A 113 7.77 -3.39 -8.46
N LEU A 114 7.85 -2.07 -8.24
CA LEU A 114 9.08 -1.44 -7.75
C LEU A 114 9.48 -2.00 -6.38
N GLN A 115 8.52 -2.14 -5.46
CA GLN A 115 8.79 -2.66 -4.13
C GLN A 115 9.20 -4.14 -4.16
N LEU A 116 8.57 -4.95 -5.01
CA LEU A 116 8.96 -6.35 -5.22
C LEU A 116 10.39 -6.44 -5.76
N ARG A 117 10.75 -5.63 -6.76
CA ARG A 117 12.11 -5.59 -7.30
C ARG A 117 13.13 -5.22 -6.23
N GLN A 118 12.82 -4.28 -5.36
CA GLN A 118 13.71 -3.90 -4.26
C GLN A 118 13.87 -5.03 -3.24
N LYS A 119 12.78 -5.73 -2.88
CA LYS A 119 12.85 -6.93 -2.03
C LYS A 119 13.69 -8.05 -2.66
N ILE A 120 13.53 -8.32 -3.96
CA ILE A 120 14.33 -9.31 -4.68
C ILE A 120 15.82 -8.94 -4.67
N ARG A 121 16.15 -7.66 -4.89
CA ARG A 121 17.54 -7.18 -4.84
C ARG A 121 18.15 -7.32 -3.45
N ASN A 122 17.42 -6.94 -2.42
CA ASN A 122 17.94 -6.86 -1.04
C ASN A 122 18.02 -8.23 -0.37
N PHE A 123 17.06 -9.12 -0.65
CA PHE A 123 16.97 -10.43 0.01
C PHE A 123 17.21 -11.60 -0.94
N GLY A 124 16.68 -11.53 -2.16
CA GLY A 124 16.73 -12.64 -3.12
C GLY A 124 18.14 -12.90 -3.67
N LEU A 125 18.80 -11.86 -4.20
CA LEU A 125 20.13 -12.02 -4.83
C LEU A 125 21.20 -12.54 -3.86
N PRO A 126 21.32 -12.03 -2.62
CA PRO A 126 22.32 -12.53 -1.66
C PRO A 126 22.08 -14.00 -1.27
N VAL A 127 20.81 -14.42 -1.17
CA VAL A 127 20.46 -15.81 -0.84
C VAL A 127 20.86 -16.75 -1.97
N VAL A 128 20.58 -16.38 -3.22
CA VAL A 128 20.97 -17.18 -4.40
C VAL A 128 22.50 -17.25 -4.54
N ALA A 129 23.21 -16.14 -4.31
CA ALA A 129 24.67 -16.14 -4.34
C ALA A 129 25.27 -17.11 -3.31
N ARG A 130 24.71 -17.15 -2.09
CA ARG A 130 25.15 -18.05 -1.03
C ARG A 130 24.88 -19.52 -1.34
N THR A 131 23.74 -19.85 -1.94
CA THR A 131 23.43 -21.24 -2.31
C THR A 131 24.26 -21.72 -3.52
N ALA A 132 24.60 -20.83 -4.44
CA ALA A 132 25.48 -21.14 -5.58
C ALA A 132 26.95 -21.37 -5.17
N GLN A 133 27.45 -20.67 -4.14
CA GLN A 133 28.83 -20.84 -3.62
C GLN A 133 29.03 -22.11 -2.79
N ASN A 134 27.95 -22.68 -2.24
CA ASN A 134 27.99 -23.89 -1.42
C ASN A 134 27.72 -25.19 -2.22
N ARG A 135 27.83 -25.13 -3.55
CA ARG A 135 27.89 -26.29 -4.46
C ARG A 135 29.29 -26.39 -5.04
#